data_AF-A0A9E3SWM8-F1
#
_entry.id   AF-A0A9E3SWM8-F1
#
_cell.length_a   1.000
_cell.length_b   1.000
_cell.length_c   1.000
_cell.angle_alpha   90.00
_cell.angle_beta   90.00
_cell.angle_gamma   90.00
#
_symmetry.space_group_name_H-M   'P 1'
#
loop_
_entity.id
_entity.type
_entity.pdbx_description
1 polymer ?
#
loop_
_entity_poly.entity_id
_entity_poly.type
_entity_poly.pdbx_seq_one_letter_code
_entity_poly.pdbx_strand_id
1 'polypeptide(L)'
;AVSYAAALRIAQFHTSNEFGDWDTALHTFTFANAVEQGLRRAPSVDLLRGVFDAAMSIYLDRFLNIPAARLPQPNGKTASLDELPELLNNQQQVNEAGRLVAGYLYGGGDPQRLLAMLGKLLLREDRDFHTIQTIEAAFKQYELLGPGEAGTHVLVAAARYLAAHSPTMRAQGQTFQIARRLHRGENLFEE
;
A
#
# COMPACT_ATOMS: atom_id res chain seq x y z
N ALA A 1 13.58 8.45 7.27
CA ALA A 1 14.04 9.09 6.00
C ALA A 1 14.13 8.06 4.87
N VAL A 2 14.98 7.02 4.99
CA VAL A 2 15.12 5.98 3.95
C VAL A 2 13.81 5.24 3.66
N SER A 3 13.06 4.80 4.70
CA SER A 3 11.75 4.16 4.54
C SER A 3 10.74 5.03 3.79
N TYR A 4 10.72 6.33 4.10
CA TYR A 4 9.85 7.29 3.40
C TYR A 4 10.29 7.50 1.95
N ALA A 5 11.60 7.60 1.68
CA ALA A 5 12.11 7.69 0.32
C ALA A 5 11.74 6.44 -0.51
N ALA A 6 11.80 5.26 0.09
CA ALA A 6 11.36 4.02 -0.55
C ALA A 6 9.84 4.02 -0.81
N ALA A 7 9.01 4.48 0.14
CA ALA A 7 7.57 4.64 -0.07
C ALA A 7 7.26 5.58 -1.26
N LEU A 8 8.03 6.65 -1.42
CA LEU A 8 7.89 7.57 -2.56
C LEU A 8 8.19 6.89 -3.90
N ARG A 9 9.02 5.85 -3.96
CA ARG A 9 9.24 5.09 -5.20
C ARG A 9 7.95 4.40 -5.65
N ILE A 10 7.18 3.84 -4.73
CA ILE A 10 5.85 3.28 -5.03
C ILE A 10 4.84 4.40 -5.36
N ALA A 11 4.80 5.47 -4.55
CA ALA A 11 3.86 6.57 -4.75
C ALA A 11 4.03 7.30 -6.09
N GLN A 12 5.27 7.31 -6.62
CA GLN A 12 5.65 7.94 -7.87
C GLN A 12 5.95 6.91 -8.98
N PHE A 13 5.56 5.65 -8.79
CA PHE A 13 5.82 4.60 -9.77
C PHE A 13 4.97 4.79 -11.01
N HIS A 14 5.58 4.73 -12.20
CA HIS A 14 4.86 4.97 -13.44
C HIS A 14 4.01 3.76 -13.83
N THR A 15 2.80 3.99 -14.33
CA THR A 15 1.86 2.91 -14.69
C THR A 15 2.22 2.20 -16.00
N SER A 16 3.29 2.62 -16.66
CA SER A 16 3.84 1.94 -17.85
C SER A 16 4.82 0.83 -17.52
N ASN A 17 5.29 0.76 -16.27
CA ASN A 17 6.17 -0.31 -15.82
C ASN A 17 5.39 -1.63 -15.76
N GLU A 18 6.10 -2.74 -15.88
CA GLU A 18 5.50 -4.07 -15.86
C GLU A 18 5.03 -4.43 -14.44
N PHE A 19 4.14 -5.42 -14.35
CA PHE A 19 3.63 -5.91 -13.08
C PHE A 19 4.77 -6.29 -12.11
N GLY A 20 5.78 -7.04 -12.58
CA GLY A 20 6.92 -7.46 -11.74
C GLY A 20 7.83 -6.31 -11.28
N ASP A 21 7.81 -5.16 -11.96
CA ASP A 21 8.60 -4.00 -11.53
C ASP A 21 8.03 -3.37 -10.25
N TRP A 22 6.72 -3.50 -10.02
CA TRP A 22 6.08 -3.06 -8.78
C TRP A 22 6.61 -3.84 -7.56
N ASP A 23 6.90 -5.13 -7.74
CA ASP A 23 7.47 -5.96 -6.68
C ASP A 23 8.90 -5.53 -6.34
N THR A 24 9.67 -5.08 -7.33
CA THR A 24 11.01 -4.54 -7.10
C THR A 24 10.96 -3.30 -6.19
N ALA A 25 10.11 -2.32 -6.54
CA ALA A 25 9.92 -1.14 -5.71
C ALA A 25 9.36 -1.47 -4.31
N LEU A 26 8.48 -2.48 -4.24
CA LEU A 26 7.94 -2.98 -2.98
C LEU A 26 9.02 -3.59 -2.09
N HIS A 27 9.89 -4.45 -2.62
CA HIS A 27 10.93 -5.12 -1.83
C HIS A 27 11.82 -4.09 -1.15
N THR A 28 12.21 -3.04 -1.89
CA THR A 28 12.97 -1.92 -1.32
C THR A 28 12.20 -1.20 -0.21
N PHE A 29 10.90 -0.95 -0.38
CA PHE A 29 10.08 -0.31 0.65
C PHE A 29 9.91 -1.16 1.91
N THR A 30 9.57 -2.43 1.75
CA THR A 30 9.32 -3.36 2.87
C THR A 30 10.61 -3.69 3.61
N PHE A 31 11.73 -3.83 2.89
CA PHE A 31 13.06 -3.95 3.51
C PHE A 31 13.41 -2.71 4.34
N ALA A 32 13.29 -1.51 3.77
CA ALA A 32 13.59 -0.27 4.49
C ALA A 32 12.72 -0.11 5.75
N ASN A 33 11.42 -0.40 5.64
CA ASN A 33 10.52 -0.38 6.78
C ASN A 33 10.92 -1.44 7.83
N ALA A 34 11.24 -2.67 7.43
CA ALA A 34 11.64 -3.73 8.35
C ALA A 34 12.92 -3.36 9.13
N VAL A 35 13.92 -2.77 8.47
CA VAL A 35 15.13 -2.26 9.13
C VAL A 35 14.76 -1.17 10.15
N GLU A 36 13.89 -0.23 9.79
CA GLU A 36 13.45 0.81 10.72
C GLU A 36 12.70 0.24 11.93
N GLN A 37 11.75 -0.68 11.72
CA GLN A 37 11.01 -1.30 12.83
C GLN A 37 11.94 -2.12 13.72
N GLY A 38 12.90 -2.85 13.13
CA GLY A 38 13.92 -3.57 13.86
C GLY A 38 14.77 -2.64 14.73
N LEU A 39 15.24 -1.51 14.18
CA LEU A 39 16.03 -0.52 14.94
C LEU A 39 15.22 0.13 16.06
N ARG A 40 13.92 0.37 15.86
CA ARG A 40 13.04 0.90 16.90
C ARG A 40 12.79 -0.11 18.02
N ARG A 41 12.80 -1.40 17.72
CA ARG A 41 12.57 -2.48 18.70
C ARG A 41 13.84 -2.89 19.44
N ALA A 42 14.96 -2.99 18.72
CA ALA A 42 16.24 -3.46 19.23
C ALA A 42 17.38 -2.72 18.49
N PRO A 43 17.73 -1.50 18.92
CA PRO A 43 18.79 -0.73 18.28
C PRO A 43 20.14 -1.47 18.32
N SER A 44 20.79 -1.62 17.17
CA SER A 44 22.14 -2.18 17.08
C SER A 44 22.93 -1.59 15.91
N VAL A 45 24.26 -1.56 16.07
CA VAL A 45 25.18 -1.11 15.01
C VAL A 45 25.11 -2.05 13.80
N ASP A 46 24.92 -3.35 14.04
CA ASP A 46 24.81 -4.33 12.97
C ASP A 46 23.56 -4.09 12.12
N LEU A 47 22.42 -3.78 12.74
CA LEU A 47 21.18 -3.49 12.02
C LEU A 47 21.21 -2.11 11.35
N LEU A 48 21.96 -1.14 11.90
CA LEU A 48 22.13 0.17 11.29
C LEU A 48 22.76 0.09 9.89
N ARG A 49 23.58 -0.93 9.60
CA ARG A 49 24.12 -1.17 8.25
C ARG A 49 23.02 -1.37 7.20
N GLY A 50 21.90 -1.98 7.59
CA GLY A 50 20.74 -2.16 6.71
C GLY A 50 20.13 -0.85 6.21
N VAL A 51 20.37 0.28 6.89
CA VAL A 51 19.93 1.60 6.41
C VAL A 51 20.71 2.00 5.15
N PHE A 52 22.02 1.71 5.11
CA PHE A 52 22.84 1.95 3.92
C PHE A 52 22.45 1.00 2.79
N ASP A 53 22.22 -0.27 3.08
CA ASP A 53 21.77 -1.25 2.08
C ASP A 53 20.43 -0.82 1.47
N ALA A 54 19.48 -0.36 2.29
CA ALA A 54 18.19 0.14 1.80
C ALA A 54 18.35 1.40 0.94
N ALA A 55 19.27 2.30 1.30
CA ALA A 55 19.59 3.46 0.47
C ALA A 55 20.22 3.05 -0.88
N MET A 56 21.06 2.02 -0.89
CA MET A 56 21.63 1.45 -2.11
C MET A 56 20.55 0.81 -3.00
N SER A 57 19.60 0.07 -2.44
CA SER A 57 18.47 -0.47 -3.21
C SER A 57 17.65 0.65 -3.85
N ILE A 58 17.32 1.71 -3.11
CA ILE A 58 16.64 2.91 -3.67
C ILE A 58 17.44 3.50 -4.84
N TYR A 59 18.77 3.57 -4.70
CA TYR A 59 19.62 4.07 -5.77
C TYR A 59 19.54 3.16 -7.00
N LEU A 60 19.63 1.84 -6.85
CA LEU A 60 19.56 0.91 -7.98
C LEU A 60 18.21 0.97 -8.71
N ASP A 61 17.12 1.07 -7.95
CA ASP A 61 15.75 1.07 -8.49
C ASP A 61 15.33 2.44 -9.09
N ARG A 62 16.15 3.48 -8.93
CA ARG A 62 15.77 4.87 -9.25
C ARG A 62 15.27 5.09 -10.67
N PHE A 63 15.73 4.28 -11.63
CA PHE A 63 15.36 4.39 -13.04
C PHE A 63 13.92 3.96 -13.30
N LEU A 64 13.33 3.10 -12.46
CA LEU A 64 11.93 2.70 -12.56
C LEU A 64 10.97 3.87 -12.28
N ASN A 65 11.46 4.97 -11.72
CA ASN A 65 10.71 6.19 -11.49
C ASN A 65 11.06 7.31 -12.48
N ILE A 66 11.58 6.99 -13.69
CA ILE A 66 11.89 8.00 -14.72
C ILE A 66 11.01 7.76 -15.96
N PRO A 67 10.04 8.65 -16.27
CA PRO A 67 9.63 9.81 -15.48
C PRO A 67 8.81 9.41 -14.24
N ALA A 68 8.90 10.24 -13.20
CA ALA A 68 8.16 10.00 -11.96
C ALA A 68 6.68 10.31 -12.17
N ALA A 69 5.79 9.42 -11.71
CA ALA A 69 4.37 9.74 -11.61
C ALA A 69 4.19 10.91 -10.63
N ARG A 70 3.30 11.85 -10.99
CA ARG A 70 3.05 13.03 -10.16
C ARG A 70 2.31 12.63 -8.89
N LEU A 71 2.79 13.12 -7.75
CA LEU A 71 2.06 13.01 -6.50
C LEU A 71 0.83 13.92 -6.55
N PRO A 72 -0.34 13.43 -6.12
CA PRO A 72 -1.52 14.29 -6.01
C PRO A 72 -1.25 15.46 -5.05
N GLN A 73 -1.72 16.64 -5.43
CA GLN A 73 -1.60 17.87 -4.63
C GLN A 73 -2.96 18.26 -4.04
N PRO A 74 -2.99 18.95 -2.89
CA PRO A 74 -4.23 19.53 -2.37
C PRO A 74 -4.89 20.44 -3.40
N ASN A 75 -6.19 20.25 -3.64
CA ASN A 75 -6.95 21.02 -4.64
C ASN A 75 -8.25 21.62 -4.07
N GLY A 76 -8.42 21.58 -2.75
CA GLY A 76 -9.61 22.09 -2.05
C GLY A 76 -10.87 21.25 -2.20
N LYS A 77 -10.80 20.07 -2.84
CA LYS A 77 -11.92 19.13 -2.96
C LYS A 77 -11.70 17.92 -2.05
N THR A 78 -12.72 17.55 -1.30
CA THR A 78 -12.73 16.32 -0.50
C THR A 78 -13.30 15.18 -1.35
N ALA A 79 -12.53 14.11 -1.52
CA ALA A 79 -12.99 12.92 -2.21
C ALA A 79 -13.87 12.05 -1.29
N SER A 80 -14.83 11.31 -1.85
CA SER A 80 -15.60 10.34 -1.09
C SER A 80 -14.83 9.03 -0.97
N LEU A 81 -14.65 8.53 0.25
CA LEU A 81 -13.98 7.24 0.49
C LEU A 81 -14.79 6.07 -0.08
N ASP A 82 -16.10 6.23 -0.23
CA ASP A 82 -17.01 5.18 -0.73
C ASP A 82 -16.80 4.87 -2.22
N GLU A 83 -16.09 5.74 -2.95
CA GLU A 83 -15.74 5.52 -4.37
C GLU A 83 -14.51 4.60 -4.55
N LEU A 84 -13.67 4.43 -3.50
CA LEU A 84 -12.42 3.66 -3.60
C LEU A 84 -12.63 2.18 -3.96
N PRO A 85 -13.63 1.46 -3.40
CA PRO A 85 -13.91 0.08 -3.77
C PRO A 85 -14.26 -0.12 -5.25
N GLU A 86 -14.88 0.87 -5.89
CA GLU A 86 -15.29 0.83 -7.30
C GLU A 86 -14.11 0.97 -8.25
N LEU A 87 -13.10 1.75 -7.86
CA LEU A 87 -11.84 1.82 -8.61
C LEU A 87 -11.17 0.44 -8.69
N LEU A 88 -11.19 -0.32 -7.60
CA LEU A 88 -10.62 -1.68 -7.55
C LEU A 88 -11.51 -2.75 -8.20
N ASN A 89 -12.66 -2.38 -8.78
CA ASN A 89 -13.43 -3.28 -9.66
C ASN A 89 -12.95 -3.21 -11.13
N ASN A 90 -12.07 -2.26 -11.46
CA ASN A 90 -11.58 -2.04 -12.82
C ASN A 90 -10.04 -2.08 -12.84
N GLN A 91 -9.46 -2.61 -13.91
CA GLN A 91 -8.01 -2.55 -14.11
C GLN A 91 -7.55 -1.11 -14.37
N GLN A 92 -6.26 -0.87 -14.14
CA GLN A 92 -5.55 0.37 -14.49
C GLN A 92 -6.01 1.64 -13.76
N GLN A 93 -6.76 1.51 -12.65
CA GLN A 93 -7.21 2.65 -11.82
C GLN A 93 -6.16 3.12 -10.80
N VAL A 94 -4.87 2.96 -11.11
CA VAL A 94 -3.75 3.21 -10.16
C VAL A 94 -3.66 4.68 -9.78
N ASN A 95 -3.71 5.58 -10.76
CA ASN A 95 -3.58 7.02 -10.51
C ASN A 95 -4.85 7.58 -9.86
N GLU A 96 -6.01 7.05 -10.22
CA GLU A 96 -7.33 7.38 -9.69
C GLU A 96 -7.40 7.01 -8.21
N ALA A 97 -6.97 5.81 -7.83
CA ALA A 97 -6.92 5.37 -6.44
C ALA A 97 -6.01 6.27 -5.60
N GLY A 98 -4.82 6.59 -6.12
CA GLY A 98 -3.89 7.52 -5.47
C GLY A 98 -4.49 8.93 -5.28
N ARG A 99 -5.15 9.47 -6.31
CA ARG A 99 -5.80 10.79 -6.24
C ARG A 99 -6.97 10.81 -5.25
N LEU A 100 -7.79 9.76 -5.20
CA LEU A 100 -8.90 9.66 -4.26
C LEU A 100 -8.39 9.66 -2.82
N VAL A 101 -7.40 8.82 -2.50
CA VAL A 101 -6.82 8.75 -1.16
C VAL A 101 -6.21 10.09 -0.73
N ALA A 102 -5.46 10.74 -1.61
CA ALA A 102 -4.92 12.05 -1.33
C ALA A 102 -6.02 13.11 -1.15
N GLY A 103 -7.02 13.13 -2.01
CA GLY A 103 -8.16 14.06 -1.92
C GLY A 103 -8.98 13.86 -0.65
N TYR A 104 -9.14 12.63 -0.19
CA TYR A 104 -9.79 12.31 1.08
C TYR A 104 -9.00 12.90 2.27
N LEU A 105 -7.70 12.64 2.34
CA LEU A 105 -6.85 13.11 3.45
C LEU A 105 -6.62 14.62 3.44
N TYR A 106 -6.30 15.21 2.28
CA TYR A 106 -6.15 16.66 2.15
C TYR A 106 -7.47 17.41 2.35
N GLY A 107 -8.61 16.75 2.10
CA GLY A 107 -9.94 17.25 2.39
C GLY A 107 -10.39 17.11 3.85
N GLY A 108 -9.49 16.68 4.76
CA GLY A 108 -9.79 16.54 6.18
C GLY A 108 -10.53 15.25 6.56
N GLY A 109 -10.54 14.25 5.68
CA GLY A 109 -11.11 12.94 5.96
C GLY A 109 -10.42 12.22 7.13
N ASP A 110 -11.16 11.38 7.84
CA ASP A 110 -10.67 10.60 8.97
C ASP A 110 -9.71 9.49 8.52
N PRO A 111 -8.41 9.57 8.85
CA PRO A 111 -7.43 8.57 8.43
C PRO A 111 -7.77 7.16 8.92
N GLN A 112 -8.41 7.00 10.08
CA GLN A 112 -8.76 5.67 10.59
C GLN A 112 -9.79 4.97 9.71
N ARG A 113 -10.75 5.72 9.17
CA ARG A 113 -11.71 5.19 8.18
C ARG A 113 -11.00 4.78 6.89
N LEU A 114 -10.01 5.56 6.43
CA LEU A 114 -9.21 5.19 5.27
C LEU A 114 -8.37 3.92 5.51
N LEU A 115 -7.68 3.82 6.65
CA LEU A 115 -6.91 2.62 7.01
C LEU A 115 -7.81 1.38 7.07
N ALA A 116 -8.98 1.51 7.69
CA ALA A 116 -9.97 0.43 7.71
C ALA A 116 -10.46 0.05 6.31
N MET A 117 -10.68 1.03 5.42
CA MET A 117 -11.08 0.78 4.03
C MET A 117 -9.98 0.07 3.24
N LEU A 118 -8.73 0.54 3.33
CA LEU A 118 -7.59 -0.10 2.65
C LEU A 118 -7.39 -1.54 3.16
N GLY A 119 -7.51 -1.78 4.47
CA GLY A 119 -7.47 -3.13 5.03
C GLY A 119 -8.63 -4.02 4.54
N LYS A 120 -9.85 -3.47 4.47
CA LYS A 120 -11.00 -4.19 3.89
C LYS A 120 -10.77 -4.55 2.42
N LEU A 121 -10.20 -3.63 1.64
CA LEU A 121 -9.92 -3.85 0.22
C LEU A 121 -8.81 -4.89 0.02
N LEU A 122 -7.74 -4.85 0.81
CA LEU A 122 -6.73 -5.91 0.84
C LEU A 122 -7.35 -7.28 1.08
N LEU A 123 -8.24 -7.41 2.07
CA LEU A 123 -8.90 -8.68 2.41
C LEU A 123 -9.97 -9.10 1.41
N ARG A 124 -10.46 -8.18 0.57
CA ARG A 124 -11.45 -8.46 -0.48
C ARG A 124 -10.79 -9.15 -1.68
N GLU A 125 -9.56 -8.78 -2.00
CA GLU A 125 -8.80 -9.32 -3.11
C GLU A 125 -8.06 -10.61 -2.73
N ASP A 126 -7.56 -11.34 -3.73
CA ASP A 126 -6.67 -12.49 -3.56
C ASP A 126 -5.28 -12.01 -3.14
N ARG A 127 -5.15 -11.61 -1.87
CA ARG A 127 -3.92 -11.10 -1.30
C ARG A 127 -2.80 -12.15 -1.31
N ASP A 128 -1.65 -11.75 -1.80
CA ASP A 128 -0.39 -12.48 -1.63
C ASP A 128 0.42 -11.88 -0.48
N PHE A 129 1.60 -12.45 -0.22
CA PHE A 129 2.45 -11.92 0.85
C PHE A 129 3.00 -10.51 0.54
N HIS A 130 3.19 -10.17 -0.74
CA HIS A 130 3.68 -8.86 -1.16
C HIS A 130 2.68 -7.76 -0.85
N THR A 131 1.44 -7.89 -1.30
CA THR A 131 0.34 -6.95 -1.03
C THR A 131 0.09 -6.77 0.47
N ILE A 132 0.20 -7.83 1.27
CA ILE A 132 0.13 -7.75 2.73
C ILE A 132 1.29 -6.90 3.27
N GLN A 133 2.54 -7.22 2.88
CA GLN A 133 3.72 -6.49 3.33
C GLN A 133 3.67 -5.00 2.95
N THR A 134 3.17 -4.65 1.75
CA THR A 134 3.03 -3.25 1.32
C THR A 134 2.10 -2.49 2.26
N ILE A 135 0.93 -3.06 2.55
CA ILE A 135 -0.10 -2.40 3.35
C ILE A 135 0.33 -2.29 4.81
N GLU A 136 0.90 -3.34 5.38
CA GLU A 136 1.43 -3.31 6.74
C GLU A 136 2.57 -2.29 6.88
N ALA A 137 3.50 -2.25 5.93
CA ALA A 137 4.59 -1.28 5.93
C ALA A 137 4.05 0.15 5.80
N ALA A 138 3.08 0.39 4.92
CA ALA A 138 2.45 1.70 4.78
C ALA A 138 1.71 2.15 6.05
N PHE A 139 0.99 1.24 6.71
CA PHE A 139 0.29 1.55 7.96
C PHE A 139 1.27 1.88 9.08
N LYS A 140 2.35 1.10 9.20
CA LYS A 140 3.41 1.38 10.18
C LYS A 140 4.12 2.70 9.91
N GLN A 141 4.41 3.00 8.66
CA GLN A 141 5.00 4.29 8.30
C GLN A 141 4.04 5.46 8.53
N TYR A 142 2.73 5.28 8.26
CA TYR A 142 1.73 6.30 8.57
C TYR A 142 1.62 6.57 10.08
N GLU A 143 1.63 5.52 10.91
CA GLU A 143 1.65 5.64 12.38
C GLU A 143 2.85 6.47 12.87
N LEU A 144 4.00 6.31 12.24
CA LEU A 144 5.24 7.03 12.60
C LEU A 144 5.30 8.47 12.05
N LEU A 145 4.81 8.70 10.84
CA LEU A 145 4.85 10.01 10.17
C LEU A 145 3.70 10.92 10.61
N GLY A 146 2.58 10.34 11.03
CA GLY A 146 1.36 11.06 11.40
C GLY A 146 0.63 11.69 10.21
N PRO A 147 -0.45 12.45 10.49
CA PRO A 147 -1.17 13.19 9.47
C PRO A 147 -0.29 14.30 8.87
N GLY A 148 -0.40 14.51 7.56
CA GLY A 148 0.38 15.49 6.82
C GLY A 148 0.83 14.95 5.46
N GLU A 149 1.64 15.73 4.75
CA GLU A 149 2.08 15.39 3.39
C GLU A 149 2.78 14.02 3.32
N ALA A 150 3.75 13.76 4.21
CA ALA A 150 4.49 12.50 4.20
C ALA A 150 3.60 11.28 4.53
N GLY A 151 2.72 11.40 5.51
CA GLY A 151 1.75 10.35 5.83
C GLY A 151 0.79 10.08 4.66
N THR A 152 0.29 11.14 4.01
CA THR A 152 -0.55 11.02 2.83
C THR A 152 0.17 10.30 1.69
N HIS A 153 1.42 10.63 1.40
CA HIS A 153 2.20 9.97 0.35
C HIS A 153 2.35 8.47 0.58
N VAL A 154 2.56 8.04 1.83
CA VAL A 154 2.65 6.61 2.18
C VAL A 154 1.32 5.89 1.96
N LEU A 155 0.19 6.51 2.31
CA LEU A 155 -1.12 5.90 2.05
C LEU A 155 -1.51 5.95 0.56
N VAL A 156 -1.02 6.94 -0.19
CA VAL A 156 -1.11 6.97 -1.65
C VAL A 156 -0.31 5.81 -2.25
N ALA A 157 0.90 5.52 -1.77
CA ALA A 157 1.68 4.36 -2.21
C ALA A 157 0.91 3.04 -2.00
N ALA A 158 0.35 2.84 -0.81
CA ALA A 158 -0.49 1.68 -0.48
C ALA A 158 -1.67 1.52 -1.45
N ALA A 159 -2.43 2.59 -1.68
CA ALA A 159 -3.60 2.55 -2.56
C ALA A 159 -3.24 2.28 -4.01
N ARG A 160 -2.15 2.90 -4.50
CA ARG A 160 -1.62 2.65 -5.85
C ARG A 160 -1.17 1.21 -6.03
N TYR A 161 -0.45 0.66 -5.05
CA TYR A 161 0.00 -0.73 -5.09
C TYR A 161 -1.19 -1.70 -5.13
N LEU A 162 -2.17 -1.54 -4.24
CA LEU A 162 -3.40 -2.36 -4.29
C LEU A 162 -4.11 -2.26 -5.65
N ALA A 163 -4.30 -1.05 -6.17
CA ALA A 163 -4.96 -0.84 -7.46
C ALA A 163 -4.17 -1.43 -8.64
N ALA A 164 -2.84 -1.46 -8.57
CA ALA A 164 -2.00 -2.12 -9.59
C ALA A 164 -2.17 -3.65 -9.58
N HIS A 165 -2.59 -4.22 -8.45
CA HIS A 165 -2.79 -5.66 -8.24
C HIS A 165 -4.27 -6.05 -8.15
N SER A 166 -5.17 -5.16 -8.59
CA SER A 166 -6.64 -5.35 -8.54
C SER A 166 -7.28 -5.01 -9.89
N PRO A 167 -8.46 -5.57 -10.21
CA PRO A 167 -9.17 -6.62 -9.47
C PRO A 167 -8.48 -8.00 -9.60
N THR A 168 -8.66 -8.82 -8.58
CA THR A 168 -8.35 -10.26 -8.60
C THR A 168 -9.61 -11.08 -8.87
N MET A 169 -9.50 -12.41 -8.88
CA MET A 169 -10.66 -13.31 -8.96
C MET A 169 -11.44 -13.39 -7.65
N ARG A 170 -10.85 -12.93 -6.53
CA ARG A 170 -11.42 -12.92 -5.17
C ARG A 170 -11.80 -14.32 -4.65
N ALA A 171 -11.10 -15.34 -5.09
CA ALA A 171 -11.29 -16.74 -4.70
C ALA A 171 -10.98 -17.00 -3.21
N GLN A 172 -10.05 -16.25 -2.60
CA GLN A 172 -9.75 -16.36 -1.17
C GLN A 172 -10.95 -16.01 -0.29
N GLY A 173 -11.82 -15.11 -0.74
CA GLY A 173 -13.06 -14.78 -0.04
C GLY A 173 -13.95 -16.01 0.15
N GLN A 174 -14.10 -16.84 -0.88
CA GLN A 174 -14.84 -18.09 -0.79
C GLN A 174 -14.20 -19.05 0.21
N THR A 175 -12.87 -19.19 0.19
CA THR A 175 -12.12 -20.04 1.13
C THR A 175 -12.39 -19.63 2.58
N PHE A 176 -12.37 -18.33 2.88
CA PHE A 176 -12.69 -17.82 4.21
C PHE A 176 -14.14 -18.10 4.60
N GLN A 177 -15.10 -17.92 3.69
CA GLN A 177 -16.50 -18.21 3.97
C GLN A 177 -16.71 -19.69 4.29
N ILE A 178 -16.09 -20.60 3.53
CA ILE A 178 -16.15 -22.04 3.81
C ILE A 178 -15.60 -22.36 5.20
N ALA A 179 -14.44 -21.81 5.56
CA ALA A 179 -13.87 -22.01 6.90
C ALA A 179 -14.81 -21.50 8.01
N ARG A 180 -15.46 -20.35 7.80
CA ARG A 180 -16.44 -19.79 8.74
C ARG A 180 -17.69 -20.66 8.87
N ARG A 181 -18.22 -21.17 7.75
CA ARG A 181 -19.38 -22.09 7.73
C ARG A 181 -19.07 -23.37 8.49
N LEU A 182 -17.92 -23.99 8.21
CA LEU A 182 -17.44 -25.17 8.92
C LEU A 182 -17.29 -24.93 10.42
N HIS A 183 -16.72 -23.80 10.82
CA HIS A 183 -16.59 -23.42 12.23
C HIS A 183 -17.96 -23.32 12.95
N ARG A 184 -19.01 -22.92 12.23
CA ARG A 184 -20.37 -22.79 12.76
C ARG A 184 -21.21 -24.08 12.64
N GLY A 185 -20.66 -25.14 12.05
CA GLY A 185 -21.39 -26.38 11.77
C GLY A 185 -22.46 -26.22 10.68
N GLU A 186 -22.32 -25.23 9.80
CA GLU A 186 -23.25 -25.02 8.69
C GLU A 186 -22.97 -26.04 7.56
N ASN A 187 -24.02 -26.55 6.91
CA ASN A 187 -23.90 -27.39 5.72
C ASN A 187 -23.20 -26.61 4.60
N LEU A 188 -22.26 -27.23 3.87
CA LEU A 188 -21.53 -26.56 2.79
C LEU A 188 -22.24 -26.62 1.42
N PHE A 189 -23.20 -27.52 1.27
CA PHE A 189 -23.86 -27.83 0.00
C PHE A 189 -25.24 -27.20 -0.17
N GLU A 190 -25.74 -26.53 0.87
CA GLU A 190 -27.02 -25.80 0.83
C GLU A 190 -26.71 -24.30 0.63
N GLU A 191 -27.48 -23.63 -0.23
CA GLU A 191 -27.37 -22.18 -0.51
C GLU A 191 -27.73 -21.35 0.73
#